data_AF-Q0WHH5-F1
#
_entry.id   AF-Q0WHH5-F1
#
_cell.length_a   1.000
_cell.length_b   1.000
_cell.length_c   1.000
_cell.angle_alpha   90.00
_cell.angle_beta   90.00
_cell.angle_gamma   90.00
#
_symmetry.space_group_name_H-M   'P 1'
#
loop_
_entity.id
_entity.type
_entity.pdbx_description
1 polymer ?
#
loop_
_entity_poly.entity_id
_entity_poly.type
_entity_poly.pdbx_seq_one_letter_code
_entity_poly.pdbx_strand_id
1 'polypeptide(L)'
;MSSLNGPQAGNHSQKSQGMRDIQLVLARWGVWARYSSGLDYSSIAAGFKGLLADTSKSKASCCDDDGLVVDGCVARLKQCRPNEYELIIRHYVLNQSKRAIARQQKRDEKLIRINMQMAEGFIDGCLAMLNVKLTMDPFIENLPIYEQPSARSEENASA
;
A
#
# COMPACT_ATOMS: atom_id res chain seq x y z
N MET A 1 9.92 49.32 26.17
CA MET A 1 8.61 49.25 25.51
C MET A 1 8.67 48.13 24.49
N SER A 2 8.02 47.02 24.84
CA SER A 2 7.98 45.74 24.15
C SER A 2 6.93 45.76 23.03
N SER A 3 7.20 45.10 21.91
CA SER A 3 6.22 44.47 20.99
C SER A 3 7.02 43.76 19.88
N LEU A 4 7.51 42.54 20.13
CA LEU A 4 6.86 41.25 19.84
C LEU A 4 6.52 41.06 18.35
N ASN A 5 7.53 40.63 17.58
CA ASN A 5 7.32 39.84 16.36
C ASN A 5 6.92 38.42 16.77
N GLY A 6 5.66 38.06 16.59
CA GLY A 6 5.18 36.69 16.75
C GLY A 6 5.56 35.83 15.53
N PRO A 7 5.93 34.56 15.70
CA PRO A 7 6.12 33.66 14.58
C PRO A 7 4.76 33.19 14.06
N GLN A 8 4.48 33.44 12.78
CA GLN A 8 3.39 32.79 12.04
C GLN A 8 3.70 31.30 11.93
N ALA A 9 3.25 30.53 12.91
CA ALA A 9 3.18 29.09 12.82
C ALA A 9 2.13 28.74 11.75
N GLY A 10 2.60 28.31 10.57
CA GLY A 10 1.75 27.70 9.57
C GLY A 10 1.08 26.47 10.16
N ASN A 11 -0.25 26.54 10.32
CA ASN A 11 -1.10 25.40 10.64
C ASN A 11 -1.03 24.38 9.50
N HIS A 12 -0.02 23.51 9.51
CA HIS A 12 -0.14 22.22 8.86
C HIS A 12 -1.13 21.40 9.70
N SER A 13 -2.40 21.53 9.34
CA SER A 13 -3.47 20.66 9.84
C SER A 13 -3.09 19.23 9.46
N GLN A 14 -2.42 18.53 10.36
CA GLN A 14 -2.12 17.10 10.27
C GLN A 14 -3.47 16.37 10.33
N LYS A 15 -4.08 16.22 9.15
CA LYS A 15 -5.23 15.34 8.98
C LYS A 15 -4.71 13.94 9.26
N SER A 16 -5.12 13.36 10.39
CA SER A 16 -4.82 11.98 10.78
C SER A 16 -5.03 11.08 9.57
N GLN A 17 -3.94 10.59 8.98
CA GLN A 17 -4.04 9.62 7.91
C GLN A 17 -4.75 8.39 8.48
N GLY A 18 -5.90 8.04 7.88
CA GLY A 18 -6.59 6.80 8.22
C GLY A 18 -5.63 5.62 8.03
N MET A 19 -5.86 4.53 8.77
CA MET A 19 -5.05 3.33 8.67
C MET A 19 -5.05 2.83 7.21
N ARG A 20 -3.91 2.99 6.51
CA ARG A 20 -3.73 2.54 5.14
C ARG A 20 -3.61 1.02 5.11
N ASP A 21 -4.45 0.33 4.35
CA ASP A 21 -4.26 -1.10 4.08
C ASP A 21 -3.06 -1.29 3.15
N ILE A 22 -1.89 -1.48 3.78
CA ILE A 22 -0.62 -1.69 3.08
C ILE A 22 -0.64 -2.92 2.15
N GLN A 23 -1.44 -3.94 2.48
CA GLN A 23 -1.52 -5.13 1.64
C GLN A 23 -2.24 -4.81 0.33
N LEU A 24 -3.27 -3.94 0.38
CA LEU A 24 -3.97 -3.46 -0.79
C LEU A 24 -3.12 -2.48 -1.62
N VAL A 25 -2.36 -1.58 -0.97
CA VAL A 25 -1.35 -0.73 -1.61
C VAL A 25 -0.36 -1.59 -2.42
N LEU A 26 0.23 -2.59 -1.78
CA LEU A 26 1.21 -3.47 -2.41
C LEU A 26 0.59 -4.40 -3.47
N ALA A 27 -0.68 -4.78 -3.32
CA ALA A 27 -1.40 -5.53 -4.35
C ALA A 27 -1.59 -4.72 -5.64
N ARG A 28 -1.96 -3.44 -5.52
CA ARG A 28 -2.12 -2.53 -6.67
C ARG A 28 -0.77 -2.17 -7.29
N TRP A 29 0.23 -1.86 -6.45
CA TRP A 29 1.59 -1.62 -6.88
C TRP A 29 2.19 -2.86 -7.58
N GLY A 30 1.93 -4.07 -7.10
CA GLY A 30 2.45 -5.29 -7.73
C GLY A 30 1.95 -5.51 -9.16
N VAL A 31 0.70 -5.12 -9.45
CA VAL A 31 0.14 -5.11 -10.81
C VAL A 31 0.84 -4.05 -11.67
N TRP A 32 0.95 -2.82 -11.15
CA TRP A 32 1.65 -1.73 -11.83
C TRP A 32 3.11 -2.12 -12.13
N ALA A 33 3.82 -2.67 -11.14
CA ALA A 33 5.21 -3.06 -11.25
C ALA A 33 5.43 -4.15 -12.30
N ARG A 34 4.47 -5.05 -12.50
CA ARG A 34 4.57 -6.10 -13.52
C ARG A 34 4.46 -5.55 -14.95
N TYR A 35 3.60 -4.55 -15.16
CA TYR A 35 3.22 -4.12 -16.51
C TYR A 35 3.83 -2.77 -16.93
N SER A 36 4.13 -1.90 -15.96
CA SER A 36 4.41 -0.48 -16.16
C SER A 36 5.72 0.01 -15.52
N SER A 37 6.42 -0.79 -14.70
CA SER A 37 7.70 -0.35 -14.08
C SER A 37 8.88 -0.22 -15.05
N GLY A 38 8.74 -0.70 -16.28
CA GLY A 38 9.86 -0.84 -17.21
C GLY A 38 10.84 -1.98 -16.86
N LEU A 39 10.58 -2.72 -15.78
CA LEU A 39 11.31 -3.95 -15.43
C LEU A 39 10.56 -5.15 -16.04
N ASP A 40 11.27 -6.04 -16.73
CA ASP A 40 10.72 -7.21 -17.42
C ASP A 40 10.31 -8.33 -16.43
N TYR A 41 9.35 -8.04 -15.56
CA TYR A 41 8.67 -9.04 -14.73
C TYR A 41 7.52 -9.75 -15.46
N SER A 42 7.20 -9.32 -16.69
CA SER A 42 6.19 -9.93 -17.53
C SER A 42 6.57 -11.35 -17.91
N SER A 43 5.72 -12.33 -17.58
CA SER A 43 5.85 -13.70 -18.08
C SER A 43 5.48 -13.83 -19.58
N ILE A 44 4.94 -12.76 -20.17
CA ILE A 44 4.64 -12.68 -21.60
C ILE A 44 5.89 -12.16 -22.31
N ALA A 45 6.34 -12.89 -23.32
CA ALA A 45 7.44 -12.46 -24.18
C ALA A 45 7.14 -11.06 -24.76
N ALA A 46 8.14 -10.17 -24.76
CA ALA A 46 7.96 -8.76 -25.12
C ALA A 46 7.23 -8.52 -26.46
N GLY A 47 7.36 -9.44 -27.44
CA GLY A 47 6.66 -9.38 -28.74
C GLY A 47 5.18 -9.76 -28.75
N PHE A 48 4.63 -10.29 -27.65
CA PHE A 48 3.22 -10.67 -27.52
C PHE A 48 2.42 -9.76 -26.57
N LYS A 49 3.07 -8.75 -25.97
CA LYS A 49 2.41 -7.78 -25.09
C LYS A 49 1.39 -6.97 -25.91
N GLY A 50 0.10 -7.13 -25.61
CA GLY A 50 -1.01 -6.46 -26.32
C GLY A 50 -1.69 -7.28 -27.43
N LEU A 51 -1.17 -8.47 -27.77
CA LEU A 51 -1.79 -9.36 -28.76
C LEU A 51 -2.68 -10.44 -28.13
N LEU A 52 -2.42 -10.81 -26.87
CA LEU A 52 -3.24 -11.77 -26.13
C LEU A 52 -4.32 -11.02 -25.36
N ALA A 53 -5.57 -11.49 -25.46
CA ALA A 53 -6.65 -10.99 -24.61
C ALA A 53 -6.24 -11.16 -23.14
N ASP A 54 -6.42 -10.11 -22.33
CA ASP A 54 -6.10 -10.17 -20.90
C ASP A 54 -7.04 -11.17 -20.23
N THR A 55 -6.53 -12.38 -20.01
CA THR A 55 -7.25 -13.48 -19.37
C THR A 55 -7.13 -13.41 -17.86
N SER A 56 -6.34 -12.48 -17.32
CA SER A 56 -6.24 -12.28 -15.88
C SER A 56 -7.47 -11.51 -15.40
N LYS A 57 -8.16 -12.01 -14.38
CA LYS A 57 -9.18 -11.22 -13.67
C LYS A 57 -8.52 -9.89 -13.30
N SER A 58 -8.94 -8.79 -13.94
CA SER A 58 -8.34 -7.46 -13.83
C SER A 58 -8.17 -7.07 -12.37
N LYS A 59 -6.98 -7.31 -11.80
CA LYS A 59 -6.59 -6.75 -10.51
C LYS A 59 -6.30 -5.28 -10.77
N ALA A 60 -6.88 -4.39 -9.96
CA ALA A 60 -6.68 -2.95 -10.13
C ALA A 60 -5.19 -2.60 -9.99
N SER A 61 -4.64 -1.90 -10.99
CA SER A 61 -3.32 -1.27 -10.92
C SER A 61 -3.42 0.08 -10.21
N CYS A 62 -2.33 0.56 -9.61
CA CYS A 62 -2.18 1.97 -9.27
C CYS A 62 -1.75 2.80 -10.50
N CYS A 63 -1.79 4.14 -10.38
CA CYS A 63 -1.22 5.05 -11.37
C CYS A 63 0.31 5.11 -11.27
N ASP A 64 0.95 5.76 -12.23
CA ASP A 64 2.41 5.87 -12.30
C ASP A 64 3.00 6.65 -11.12
N ASP A 65 2.38 7.76 -10.70
CA ASP A 65 2.84 8.55 -9.55
C ASP A 65 2.85 7.73 -8.25
N ASP A 66 1.73 7.07 -7.94
CA ASP A 66 1.62 6.18 -6.78
C ASP A 66 2.60 5.00 -6.90
N GLY A 67 2.77 4.48 -8.12
CA GLY A 67 3.68 3.41 -8.45
C GLY A 67 5.13 3.76 -8.12
N LEU A 68 5.59 4.93 -8.55
CA LEU A 68 6.94 5.44 -8.30
C LEU A 68 7.19 5.72 -6.81
N VAL A 69 6.20 6.26 -6.09
CA VAL A 69 6.34 6.50 -4.65
C VAL A 69 6.54 5.18 -3.90
N VAL A 70 5.69 4.17 -4.16
CA VAL A 70 5.80 2.86 -3.52
C VAL A 70 7.08 2.15 -3.95
N ASP A 71 7.46 2.24 -5.23
CA ASP A 71 8.71 1.65 -5.73
C ASP A 71 9.94 2.26 -5.03
N GLY A 72 9.94 3.56 -4.76
CA GLY A 72 10.98 4.22 -3.96
C GLY A 72 11.11 3.63 -2.54
N CYS A 73 9.98 3.35 -1.87
CA CYS A 73 9.99 2.68 -0.57
C CYS A 73 10.49 1.22 -0.67
N VAL A 74 10.09 0.50 -1.71
CA VAL A 74 10.54 -0.88 -1.99
C VAL A 74 12.03 -0.92 -2.31
N ALA A 75 12.56 0.06 -3.05
CA ALA A 75 13.98 0.21 -3.33
C ALA A 75 14.78 0.46 -2.04
N ARG A 76 14.23 1.23 -1.09
CA ARG A 76 14.83 1.38 0.25
C ARG A 76 14.82 0.06 1.02
N LEU A 77 13.73 -0.69 0.98
CA LEU A 77 13.65 -2.03 1.59
C LEU A 77 14.75 -2.94 1.03
N LYS A 78 15.00 -2.92 -0.28
CA LYS A 78 16.06 -3.71 -0.93
C LYS A 78 17.45 -3.40 -0.35
N GLN A 79 17.73 -2.13 -0.08
CA GLN A 79 19.03 -1.69 0.48
C GLN A 79 19.20 -2.13 1.94
N CYS A 80 18.14 -2.04 2.75
CA CYS A 80 18.22 -2.33 4.19
C CYS A 80 18.01 -3.81 4.53
N ARG A 81 17.14 -4.48 3.78
CA ARG A 81 16.59 -5.82 4.09
C ARG A 81 16.33 -6.61 2.79
N PRO A 82 17.39 -7.07 2.11
CA PRO A 82 17.28 -7.70 0.80
C PRO A 82 16.50 -9.03 0.81
N ASN A 83 16.51 -9.76 1.94
CA ASN A 83 15.77 -11.02 2.06
C ASN A 83 14.26 -10.79 2.07
N GLU A 84 13.81 -9.77 2.80
CA GLU A 84 12.43 -9.33 2.92
C GLU A 84 11.92 -8.70 1.62
N TYR A 85 12.76 -7.91 0.95
CA TYR A 85 12.49 -7.39 -0.39
C TYR A 85 12.10 -8.51 -1.37
N GLU A 86 12.86 -9.60 -1.37
CA GLU A 86 12.59 -10.73 -2.27
C GLU A 86 11.23 -11.38 -1.98
N LEU A 87 10.77 -11.38 -0.72
CA LEU A 87 9.42 -11.85 -0.36
C LEU A 87 8.35 -10.95 -0.97
N ILE A 88 8.54 -9.62 -0.91
CA ILE A 88 7.62 -8.63 -1.50
C ILE A 88 7.50 -8.84 -3.02
N ILE A 89 8.64 -8.94 -3.72
CA ILE A 89 8.64 -9.15 -5.18
C ILE A 89 7.93 -10.45 -5.55
N ARG A 90 8.28 -11.57 -4.90
CA ARG A 90 7.65 -12.86 -5.20
C ARG A 90 6.15 -12.87 -4.94
N HIS A 91 5.71 -12.24 -3.86
CA HIS A 91 4.32 -12.28 -3.47
C HIS A 91 3.45 -11.31 -4.29
N TYR A 92 3.86 -10.04 -4.38
CA TYR A 92 3.04 -8.98 -4.97
C TYR A 92 3.27 -8.83 -6.48
N VAL A 93 4.50 -8.96 -6.96
CA VAL A 93 4.83 -8.79 -8.39
C VAL A 93 4.70 -10.12 -9.14
N LEU A 94 5.18 -11.23 -8.58
CA LEU A 94 5.10 -12.56 -9.23
C LEU A 94 3.86 -13.37 -8.84
N ASN A 95 3.01 -12.85 -7.94
CA ASN A 95 1.75 -13.46 -7.50
C ASN A 95 1.94 -14.89 -6.95
N GLN A 96 3.06 -15.17 -6.31
CA GLN A 96 3.29 -16.43 -5.59
C GLN A 96 2.59 -16.41 -4.23
N SER A 97 1.96 -17.51 -3.83
CA SER A 97 1.39 -17.61 -2.49
C SER A 97 2.48 -17.72 -1.42
N LYS A 98 2.22 -17.24 -0.20
CA LYS A 98 3.16 -17.35 0.93
C LYS A 98 3.59 -18.82 1.17
N ARG A 99 2.65 -19.77 0.96
CA ARG A 99 2.89 -21.23 0.98
C ARG A 99 3.86 -21.70 -0.11
N ALA A 100 3.70 -21.20 -1.34
CA ALA A 100 4.59 -21.54 -2.45
C ALA A 100 6.02 -21.05 -2.19
N ILE A 101 6.15 -19.81 -1.68
CA ILE A 101 7.44 -19.22 -1.30
C ILE A 101 8.10 -20.06 -0.19
N ALA A 102 7.36 -20.43 0.85
CA ALA A 102 7.87 -21.28 1.95
C ALA A 102 8.43 -22.62 1.44
N ARG A 103 7.70 -23.31 0.54
CA ARG A 103 8.16 -24.56 -0.08
C ARG A 103 9.42 -24.35 -0.93
N GLN A 104 9.47 -23.31 -1.75
CA GLN A 104 10.64 -23.01 -2.60
C GLN A 104 11.88 -22.67 -1.77
N GLN A 105 11.73 -21.94 -0.66
CA GLN A 105 12.83 -21.60 0.23
C GLN A 105 13.17 -22.69 1.25
N LYS A 106 12.39 -23.77 1.33
CA LYS A 106 12.50 -24.82 2.36
C LYS A 106 12.48 -24.23 3.78
N ARG A 107 11.59 -23.26 4.02
CA ARG A 107 11.41 -22.57 5.31
C ARG A 107 9.99 -22.76 5.84
N ASP A 108 9.82 -22.57 7.14
CA ASP A 108 8.50 -22.58 7.78
C ASP A 108 7.63 -21.42 7.23
N GLU A 109 6.38 -21.73 6.87
CA GLU A 109 5.39 -20.74 6.44
C GLU A 109 5.18 -19.65 7.51
N LYS A 110 5.24 -20.01 8.79
CA LYS A 110 5.13 -19.05 9.90
C LYS A 110 6.21 -17.98 9.82
N LEU A 111 7.46 -18.39 9.56
CA LEU A 111 8.58 -17.46 9.42
C LEU A 111 8.42 -16.57 8.18
N ILE A 112 7.96 -17.14 7.06
CA ILE A 112 7.64 -16.36 5.85
C ILE A 112 6.57 -15.29 6.13
N ARG A 113 5.53 -15.63 6.89
CA ARG A 113 4.48 -14.67 7.27
C ARG A 113 5.00 -13.55 8.16
N ILE A 114 5.83 -13.88 9.16
CA ILE A 114 6.47 -12.88 10.04
C ILE A 114 7.36 -11.94 9.23
N ASN A 115 8.26 -12.48 8.40
CA ASN A 115 9.16 -11.67 7.59
C ASN A 115 8.41 -10.82 6.57
N MET A 116 7.31 -11.33 6.01
CA MET A 116 6.44 -10.54 5.13
C MET A 116 5.79 -9.38 5.89
N GLN A 117 5.26 -9.61 7.08
CA GLN A 117 4.66 -8.55 7.90
C GLN A 117 5.69 -7.47 8.28
N MET A 118 6.93 -7.88 8.57
CA MET A 118 8.04 -6.94 8.82
C MET A 118 8.39 -6.11 7.58
N ALA A 119 8.30 -6.71 6.39
CA ALA A 119 8.52 -6.03 5.12
C ALA A 119 7.39 -5.04 4.81
N GLU A 120 6.14 -5.48 4.94
CA GLU A 120 4.92 -4.67 4.79
C GLU A 120 4.98 -3.46 5.74
N GLY A 121 5.26 -3.69 7.03
CA GLY A 121 5.36 -2.61 8.02
C GLY A 121 6.53 -1.65 7.80
N PHE A 122 7.63 -2.10 7.19
CA PHE A 122 8.72 -1.19 6.80
C PHE A 122 8.28 -0.23 5.69
N ILE A 123 7.60 -0.75 4.66
CA ILE A 123 7.12 0.07 3.54
C ILE A 123 6.06 1.06 4.03
N ASP A 124 5.11 0.60 4.86
CA ASP A 124 4.12 1.45 5.50
C ASP A 124 4.78 2.58 6.33
N GLY A 125 5.81 2.23 7.12
CA GLY A 125 6.60 3.21 7.87
C GLY A 125 7.32 4.23 6.97
N CYS A 126 7.87 3.80 5.82
CA CYS A 126 8.45 4.72 4.84
C CYS A 126 7.39 5.68 4.28
N LEU A 127 6.22 5.18 3.90
CA LEU A 127 5.12 5.98 3.39
C LEU A 127 4.57 6.96 4.43
N ALA A 128 4.55 6.57 5.70
CA ALA A 128 4.18 7.44 6.82
C ALA A 128 5.23 8.55 7.03
N MET A 129 6.51 8.19 7.01
CA MET A 129 7.62 9.14 7.20
C MET A 129 7.73 10.17 6.07
N LEU A 130 7.49 9.76 4.83
CA LEU A 130 7.46 10.66 3.68
C LEU A 130 6.23 11.60 3.69
N ASN A 131 5.23 11.31 4.52
CA ASN A 131 3.97 12.06 4.62
C ASN A 131 3.30 12.29 3.25
N VAL A 132 3.44 11.30 2.34
CA VAL A 132 2.85 11.35 1.00
C VAL A 132 1.43 10.80 1.07
N LYS A 133 0.53 11.48 0.36
CA LYS A 133 -0.83 11.02 0.08
C LYS A 133 -0.83 10.31 -1.28
N LEU A 134 -1.23 9.05 -1.30
CA LEU A 134 -1.39 8.30 -2.54
C LEU A 134 -2.76 8.60 -3.12
N THR A 135 -2.85 8.63 -4.45
CA THR A 135 -4.11 8.81 -5.17
C THR A 135 -5.10 7.69 -4.85
N MET A 136 -4.58 6.49 -4.57
CA MET A 136 -5.38 5.35 -4.17
C MET A 136 -5.84 5.32 -2.70
N ASP A 137 -5.36 6.22 -1.83
CA ASP A 137 -5.72 6.25 -0.40
C ASP A 137 -7.24 6.25 -0.13
N PRO A 138 -8.10 7.02 -0.86
CA PRO A 138 -9.54 7.02 -0.62
C PRO A 138 -10.24 5.67 -0.83
N PHE A 139 -9.61 4.75 -1.57
CA PHE A 139 -10.14 3.41 -1.84
C PHE A 139 -9.56 2.34 -0.92
N ILE A 140 -8.63 2.73 -0.04
CA ILE A 140 -7.79 1.85 0.77
C ILE A 140 -7.89 2.20 2.26
N GLU A 141 -8.27 3.43 2.60
CA GLU A 141 -8.69 3.80 3.94
C GLU A 141 -9.96 3.00 4.29
N ASN A 142 -9.87 2.20 5.36
CA ASN A 142 -11.06 1.63 5.98
C ASN A 142 -11.94 2.81 6.42
N LEU A 143 -13.00 3.11 5.67
CA LEU A 143 -14.05 4.00 6.14
C LEU A 143 -14.50 3.52 7.52
N PRO A 144 -14.57 4.39 8.55
CA PRO A 144 -15.13 4.00 9.82
C PRO A 144 -16.54 3.46 9.53
N ILE A 145 -16.76 2.23 9.96
CA ILE A 145 -18.06 1.56 9.87
C ILE A 145 -19.06 2.53 10.51
N TYR A 146 -19.99 3.03 9.70
CA TYR A 146 -21.03 4.01 10.04
C TYR A 146 -21.39 4.00 11.53
N GLU A 147 -21.30 5.16 12.21
CA GLU A 147 -22.09 5.40 13.41
C GLU A 147 -23.56 5.11 13.04
N GLN A 148 -24.17 4.12 13.70
CA GLN A 148 -25.61 3.95 13.62
C GLN A 148 -26.26 5.22 14.18
N PRO A 149 -27.17 5.88 13.45
CA PRO A 149 -28.02 6.88 14.06
C PRO A 149 -28.87 6.18 15.13
N SER A 150 -28.54 6.39 16.40
CA SER A 150 -29.44 6.10 17.50
C SER A 150 -30.67 6.98 17.31
N ALA A 151 -31.72 6.42 16.74
CA ALA A 151 -33.05 7.01 16.77
C ALA A 151 -33.53 7.00 18.23
N ARG A 152 -33.13 8.02 18.99
CA ARG A 152 -33.94 8.52 20.10
C ARG A 152 -34.82 9.61 19.53
N SER A 153 -36.00 9.24 19.08
CA SER A 153 -37.12 10.16 19.07
C SER A 153 -37.45 10.47 20.53
N GLU A 154 -36.95 11.60 21.00
CA GLU A 154 -37.56 12.33 22.10
C GLU A 154 -38.99 12.69 21.68
N GLU A 155 -39.95 11.83 22.01
CA GLU A 155 -41.34 12.28 22.16
C GLU A 155 -41.40 13.02 23.49
N ASN A 156 -41.05 14.30 23.42
CA ASN A 156 -41.28 15.23 24.49
C ASN A 156 -42.79 15.35 24.74
N ALA A 157 -43.12 15.18 26.00
CA ALA A 157 -44.40 15.54 26.59
C ALA A 157 -44.76 17.02 26.34
N SER A 158 -46.07 17.27 26.41
CA SER A 158 -46.76 18.55 26.65
C SER A 158 -47.28 19.32 25.43
N ALA A 159 -48.54 19.06 25.07
CA ALA A 159 -49.67 19.96 25.37
C ALA A 159 -51.01 19.22 25.20
#